data_AF-A0A842U562-F1
#
_entry.id   AF-A0A842U562-F1
#
_cell.length_a   1.000
_cell.length_b   1.000
_cell.length_c   1.000
_cell.angle_alpha   90.00
_cell.angle_beta   90.00
_cell.angle_gamma   90.00
#
_symmetry.space_group_name_H-M   'P 1'
#
loop_
_entity.id
_entity.type
_entity.pdbx_description
1 polymer ?
#
loop_
_entity_poly.entity_id
_entity_poly.type
_entity_poly.pdbx_seq_one_letter_code
_entity_poly.pdbx_strand_id
1 'polypeptide(L)'
;MRYKIKLPRAWNKDLAYLFGLLLGDGSLPKTSSLRANGEYQKRHHIYFFSVFKDFHEEVYIPLFYSLFGISPRSDVQKNRDKMIYNCRIESQDIYEYLVMLGFSNGRKARLAKVPDIPKKYEVCVLAGLLDTDGGKKGHSFGFTTASKYLASFCKRIFDSFSIKYNYCPWIYNGWTYHQIYISRYDVCKLLKIVPLRNKHKISYLKSIASVA
;
A
#
# COMPACT_ATOMS: atom_id res chain seq x y z
N MET A 1 5.93 -17.67 23.05
CA MET A 1 7.17 -16.86 23.02
C MET A 1 6.77 -15.42 22.69
N ARG A 2 7.12 -14.43 23.52
CA ARG A 2 6.84 -13.02 23.21
C ARG A 2 7.99 -12.49 22.35
N TYR A 3 7.70 -12.10 21.12
CA TYR A 3 8.69 -11.49 20.24
C TYR A 3 9.07 -10.10 20.77
N LYS A 4 10.36 -9.72 20.67
CA LYS A 4 10.81 -8.37 20.99
C LYS A 4 10.49 -7.44 19.83
N ILE A 5 9.37 -6.74 19.92
CA ILE A 5 8.93 -5.78 18.89
C ILE A 5 9.79 -4.52 18.97
N LYS A 6 10.19 -4.01 17.82
CA LYS A 6 10.75 -2.66 17.64
C LYS A 6 9.66 -1.76 17.09
N LEU A 7 9.54 -0.53 17.58
CA LEU A 7 8.65 0.46 16.98
C LEU A 7 9.51 1.65 16.54
N PRO A 8 9.41 2.10 15.28
CA PRO A 8 10.10 3.32 14.86
C PRO A 8 9.64 4.51 15.70
N ARG A 9 10.59 5.37 16.11
CA ARG A 9 10.28 6.56 16.91
C ARG A 9 9.85 7.77 16.07
N ALA A 10 10.15 7.75 14.77
CA ALA A 10 9.87 8.84 13.85
C ALA A 10 9.64 8.29 12.44
N TRP A 11 9.05 9.12 11.57
CA TRP A 11 8.94 8.81 10.15
C TRP A 11 10.32 8.58 9.52
N ASN A 12 10.39 7.54 8.71
CA ASN A 12 11.52 7.24 7.84
C ASN A 12 10.98 6.76 6.48
N LYS A 13 11.88 6.59 5.49
CA LYS A 13 11.49 6.21 4.13
C LYS A 13 10.74 4.88 4.07
N ASP A 14 11.16 3.90 4.88
CA ASP A 14 10.57 2.55 4.93
C ASP A 14 9.19 2.55 5.58
N LEU A 15 9.02 3.29 6.68
CA LEU A 15 7.72 3.42 7.34
C LEU A 15 6.72 4.17 6.45
N ALA A 16 7.15 5.22 5.77
CA ALA A 16 6.32 5.94 4.80
C ALA A 16 5.95 5.05 3.62
N TYR A 17 6.90 4.30 3.08
CA TYR A 17 6.64 3.31 2.04
C TYR A 17 5.64 2.24 2.50
N LEU A 18 5.82 1.67 3.69
CA LEU A 18 4.88 0.72 4.30
C LEU A 18 3.48 1.32 4.45
N PHE A 19 3.38 2.59 4.85
CA PHE A 19 2.10 3.26 4.97
C PHE A 19 1.38 3.35 3.61
N GLY A 20 2.13 3.66 2.54
CA GLY A 20 1.64 3.60 1.16
C GLY A 20 1.10 2.22 0.78
N LEU A 21 1.87 1.16 1.05
CA LEU A 21 1.44 -0.22 0.80
C LEU A 21 0.15 -0.56 1.57
N LEU A 22 0.06 -0.11 2.83
CA LEU A 22 -1.13 -0.32 3.65
C LEU A 22 -2.35 0.42 3.09
N LEU A 23 -2.18 1.58 2.47
CA LEU A 23 -3.29 2.35 1.91
C LEU A 23 -3.93 1.66 0.70
N GLY A 24 -3.15 0.93 -0.10
CA GLY A 24 -3.65 0.16 -1.23
C GLY A 24 -4.16 -1.22 -0.82
N ASP A 25 -3.25 -2.19 -0.68
CA ASP A 25 -3.58 -3.61 -0.49
C ASP A 25 -3.62 -4.08 0.98
N GLY A 26 -3.25 -3.22 1.94
CA GLY A 26 -3.24 -3.64 3.34
C GLY A 26 -4.65 -3.87 3.93
N SER A 27 -4.74 -4.42 5.15
CA SER A 27 -5.91 -4.27 6.03
C SER A 27 -5.57 -4.45 7.51
N LEU A 28 -6.30 -3.75 8.39
CA LEU A 28 -6.13 -3.80 9.86
C LEU A 28 -7.43 -4.26 10.55
N PRO A 29 -7.92 -5.49 10.31
CA PRO A 29 -9.14 -5.97 10.96
C PRO A 29 -8.88 -6.31 12.43
N LYS A 30 -9.87 -5.99 13.26
CA LYS A 30 -9.99 -6.53 14.62
C LYS A 30 -10.93 -7.72 14.56
N THR A 31 -10.48 -8.86 15.05
CA THR A 31 -11.30 -10.06 15.13
C THR A 31 -11.36 -10.53 16.59
N SER A 32 -12.32 -11.40 16.90
CA SER A 32 -12.39 -12.07 18.19
C SER A 32 -12.42 -13.58 17.94
N SER A 33 -11.66 -14.35 18.71
CA SER A 33 -11.70 -15.81 18.67
C SER A 33 -12.05 -16.36 20.05
N LEU A 34 -12.93 -17.36 20.09
CA LEU A 34 -13.24 -18.09 21.32
C LEU A 34 -12.01 -18.91 21.75
N ARG A 35 -11.60 -18.79 23.00
CA ARG A 35 -10.55 -19.59 23.63
C ARG A 35 -11.15 -20.89 24.18
N ALA A 36 -10.27 -21.86 24.48
CA ALA A 36 -10.68 -23.13 25.09
C ALA A 36 -11.39 -22.96 26.44
N ASN A 37 -11.12 -21.88 27.17
CA ASN A 37 -11.78 -21.54 28.44
C ASN A 37 -13.14 -20.83 28.25
N GLY A 38 -13.66 -20.72 27.03
CA GLY A 38 -14.93 -20.06 26.72
C GLY A 38 -14.85 -18.53 26.64
N GLU A 39 -13.70 -17.92 26.88
CA GLU A 39 -13.54 -16.46 26.79
C GLU A 39 -13.19 -16.01 25.36
N TYR A 40 -13.67 -14.83 24.97
CA TYR A 40 -13.27 -14.22 23.69
C TYR A 40 -11.94 -13.49 23.81
N GLN A 41 -11.02 -13.81 22.90
CA GLN A 41 -9.77 -13.08 22.72
C GLN A 41 -9.85 -12.15 21.53
N LYS A 42 -9.61 -10.85 21.75
CA LYS A 42 -9.41 -9.88 20.67
C LYS A 42 -8.07 -10.14 19.98
N ARG A 43 -8.07 -10.12 18.65
CA ARG A 43 -6.89 -10.26 17.80
C ARG A 43 -6.74 -9.03 16.92
N HIS A 44 -5.49 -8.58 16.81
CA HIS A 44 -5.11 -7.39 16.05
C HIS A 44 -4.28 -7.84 14.86
N HIS A 45 -4.95 -7.98 13.72
CA HIS A 45 -4.30 -8.46 12.51
C HIS A 45 -3.89 -7.31 11.60
N ILE A 46 -2.77 -7.51 10.92
CA ILE A 46 -2.29 -6.68 9.82
C ILE A 46 -2.12 -7.63 8.64
N TYR A 47 -2.85 -7.38 7.56
CA TYR A 47 -2.82 -8.19 6.34
C TYR A 47 -2.32 -7.39 5.15
N PHE A 48 -1.66 -8.08 4.22
CA PHE A 48 -1.42 -7.63 2.85
C PHE A 48 -1.78 -8.75 1.90
N PHE A 49 -2.38 -8.39 0.78
CA PHE A 49 -2.73 -9.33 -0.27
C PHE A 49 -1.93 -9.01 -1.52
N SER A 50 -1.43 -10.04 -2.21
CA SER A 50 -0.85 -9.88 -3.54
C SER A 50 -1.02 -11.15 -4.34
N VAL A 51 -1.03 -10.99 -5.66
CA VAL A 51 -0.93 -12.11 -6.60
C VAL A 51 0.53 -12.47 -6.91
N PHE A 52 1.48 -11.63 -6.49
CA PHE A 52 2.91 -11.79 -6.75
C PHE A 52 3.63 -12.26 -5.49
N LYS A 53 4.06 -13.53 -5.49
CA LYS A 53 4.76 -14.16 -4.36
C LYS A 53 6.07 -13.45 -4.03
N ASP A 54 6.85 -13.15 -5.05
CA ASP A 54 8.14 -12.47 -4.96
C ASP A 54 8.00 -11.07 -4.34
N PHE A 55 6.91 -10.34 -4.62
CA PHE A 55 6.66 -9.07 -3.95
C PHE A 55 6.51 -9.22 -2.43
N HIS A 56 5.90 -10.31 -1.94
CA HIS A 56 5.84 -10.59 -0.51
C HIS A 56 7.22 -10.91 0.07
N GLU A 57 7.95 -11.80 -0.59
CA GLU A 57 9.23 -12.33 -0.11
C GLU A 57 10.35 -11.30 -0.16
N GLU A 58 10.36 -10.45 -1.19
CA GLU A 58 11.42 -9.46 -1.40
C GLU A 58 11.10 -8.09 -0.81
N VAL A 59 9.82 -7.74 -0.63
CA VAL A 59 9.41 -6.41 -0.14
C VAL A 59 8.73 -6.48 1.21
N TYR A 60 7.56 -7.14 1.33
CA TYR A 60 6.80 -7.09 2.58
C TYR A 60 7.54 -7.71 3.77
N ILE A 61 8.05 -8.93 3.62
CA ILE A 61 8.70 -9.64 4.73
C ILE A 61 9.94 -8.90 5.22
N PRO A 62 10.90 -8.51 4.36
CA PRO A 62 12.09 -7.77 4.78
C PRO A 62 11.75 -6.40 5.37
N LEU A 63 10.76 -5.69 4.80
CA LEU A 63 10.33 -4.38 5.28
C LEU A 63 9.77 -4.45 6.70
N PHE A 64 8.90 -5.42 6.98
CA PHE A 64 8.34 -5.62 8.32
C PHE A 64 9.41 -6.04 9.32
N TYR A 65 10.31 -6.94 8.93
CA TYR A 65 11.39 -7.36 9.80
C TYR A 65 12.33 -6.18 10.13
N SER A 66 12.67 -5.37 9.12
CA SER A 66 13.49 -4.16 9.31
C SER A 66 12.84 -3.15 10.27
N LEU A 67 11.55 -2.86 10.07
CA LEU A 67 10.84 -1.86 10.87
C LEU A 67 10.49 -2.34 12.28
N PHE A 68 10.10 -3.60 12.43
CA PHE A 68 9.47 -4.10 13.65
C PHE A 68 10.20 -5.27 14.33
N GLY A 69 11.21 -5.85 13.69
CA GLY A 69 11.91 -7.04 14.19
C GLY A 69 11.06 -8.31 14.13
N ILE A 70 9.95 -8.31 13.38
CA ILE A 70 9.06 -9.46 13.21
C ILE A 70 8.84 -9.69 11.72
N SER A 71 9.05 -10.93 11.30
CA SER A 71 8.69 -11.38 9.95
C SER A 71 7.22 -11.76 9.90
N PRO A 72 6.44 -11.21 8.94
CA PRO A 72 5.11 -11.69 8.66
C PRO A 72 5.09 -13.17 8.28
N ARG A 73 3.96 -13.83 8.55
CA ARG A 73 3.68 -15.15 7.98
C ARG A 73 3.09 -14.97 6.58
N SER A 74 3.63 -15.65 5.59
CA SER A 74 3.05 -15.73 4.25
C SER A 74 2.25 -17.02 4.12
N ASP A 75 0.95 -16.91 3.86
CA ASP A 75 0.06 -18.03 3.58
C ASP A 75 -0.42 -17.95 2.13
N VAL A 76 -0.65 -19.11 1.50
CA VAL A 76 -1.22 -19.18 0.14
C VAL A 76 -2.71 -19.49 0.26
N GLN A 77 -3.53 -18.71 -0.42
CA GLN A 77 -4.96 -18.95 -0.55
C GLN A 77 -5.33 -19.11 -2.02
N LYS A 78 -5.99 -20.23 -2.35
CA LYS A 78 -6.57 -20.41 -3.68
C LYS A 78 -7.91 -19.67 -3.73
N ASN A 79 -8.05 -18.71 -4.63
CA ASN A 79 -9.30 -18.02 -4.92
C ASN A 79 -9.70 -18.27 -6.37
N ARG A 80 -10.65 -19.18 -6.58
CA ARG A 80 -11.02 -19.71 -7.90
C ARG A 80 -9.77 -20.24 -8.61
N ASP A 81 -9.36 -19.57 -9.69
CA ASP A 81 -8.22 -19.94 -10.54
C ASP A 81 -6.95 -19.14 -10.24
N LYS A 82 -6.99 -18.24 -9.25
CA LYS A 82 -5.86 -17.39 -8.89
C LYS A 82 -5.32 -17.77 -7.52
N MET A 83 -4.00 -17.90 -7.44
CA MET A 83 -3.30 -17.95 -6.15
C MET A 83 -3.16 -16.53 -5.62
N ILE A 84 -3.65 -16.31 -4.40
CA ILE A 84 -3.47 -15.08 -3.65
C ILE A 84 -2.55 -15.40 -2.49
N TYR A 85 -1.47 -14.65 -2.39
CA TYR A 85 -0.57 -14.70 -1.25
C TYR A 85 -1.10 -13.72 -0.21
N ASN A 86 -1.16 -14.16 1.04
CA ASN A 86 -1.57 -13.36 2.18
C ASN A 86 -0.39 -13.23 3.15
N CYS A 87 0.07 -12.00 3.35
CA CYS A 87 1.10 -11.67 4.33
C CYS A 87 0.39 -11.20 5.59
N ARG A 88 0.50 -11.95 6.70
CA ARG A 88 -0.19 -11.63 7.96
C ARG A 88 0.74 -11.49 9.15
N ILE A 89 0.42 -10.52 10.01
CA ILE A 89 0.97 -10.36 11.35
C ILE A 89 -0.17 -10.26 12.35
N GLU A 90 0.00 -10.89 13.51
CA GLU A 90 -0.85 -10.69 14.68
C GLU A 90 0.00 -10.03 15.76
N SER A 91 -0.20 -8.72 15.99
CA SER A 91 0.54 -7.93 16.97
C SER A 91 -0.27 -6.71 17.38
N GLN A 92 -0.63 -6.63 18.66
CA GLN A 92 -1.34 -5.48 19.20
C GLN A 92 -0.49 -4.21 19.15
N ASP A 93 0.77 -4.29 19.55
CA ASP A 93 1.66 -3.11 19.60
C ASP A 93 1.87 -2.48 18.21
N ILE A 94 2.13 -3.29 17.18
CA ILE A 94 2.31 -2.79 15.81
C ILE A 94 0.98 -2.24 15.27
N TYR A 95 -0.12 -2.93 15.56
CA TYR A 95 -1.46 -2.48 15.14
C TYR A 95 -1.79 -1.11 15.72
N GLU A 96 -1.66 -0.95 17.04
CA GLU A 96 -1.95 0.30 17.75
C GLU A 96 -1.01 1.42 17.29
N TYR A 97 0.27 1.10 17.06
CA TYR A 97 1.23 2.02 16.48
C TYR A 97 0.78 2.53 15.09
N LEU A 98 0.37 1.65 14.18
CA LEU A 98 -0.11 2.05 12.85
C LEU A 98 -1.40 2.90 12.93
N VAL A 99 -2.30 2.58 13.86
CA VAL A 99 -3.51 3.37 14.11
C VAL A 99 -3.16 4.75 14.64
N MET A 100 -2.23 4.85 15.58
CA MET A 100 -1.72 6.11 16.11
C MET A 100 -1.08 6.98 15.02
N LEU A 101 -0.40 6.37 14.04
CA LEU A 101 0.09 7.08 12.86
C LEU A 101 -1.02 7.59 11.94
N GLY A 102 -2.30 7.27 12.19
CA GLY A 102 -3.45 7.75 11.42
C GLY A 102 -4.00 6.73 10.43
N PHE A 103 -3.59 5.47 10.52
CA PHE A 103 -4.18 4.41 9.71
C PHE A 103 -5.60 4.08 10.20
N SER A 104 -6.59 4.10 9.30
CA SER A 104 -7.99 3.87 9.67
C SER A 104 -8.30 2.37 9.86
N ASN A 105 -9.01 2.04 10.93
CA ASN A 105 -9.55 0.70 11.14
C ASN A 105 -10.76 0.44 10.22
N GLY A 106 -10.90 -0.79 9.72
CA GLY A 106 -12.07 -1.22 8.94
C GLY A 106 -12.00 -0.96 7.43
N ARG A 107 -13.17 -0.70 6.81
CA ARG A 107 -13.31 -0.57 5.34
C ARG A 107 -12.67 0.73 4.85
N LYS A 108 -11.53 0.61 4.17
CA LYS A 108 -10.66 1.72 3.74
C LYS A 108 -11.21 2.58 2.62
N ALA A 109 -11.94 1.95 1.68
CA ALA A 109 -12.08 2.43 0.30
C ALA A 109 -12.37 3.94 0.14
N ARG A 110 -13.24 4.52 0.98
CA ARG A 110 -13.70 5.91 0.86
C ARG A 110 -13.05 6.89 1.84
N LEU A 111 -12.46 6.38 2.92
CA LEU A 111 -11.99 7.17 4.06
C LEU A 111 -10.46 7.17 4.21
N ALA A 112 -9.77 6.35 3.42
CA ALA A 112 -8.32 6.28 3.43
C ALA A 112 -7.72 7.67 3.19
N LYS A 113 -6.84 8.10 4.09
CA LYS A 113 -6.17 9.39 4.05
C LYS A 113 -4.69 9.20 4.42
N VAL A 114 -3.84 10.02 3.85
CA VAL A 114 -2.45 10.12 4.32
C VAL A 114 -2.45 11.02 5.56
N PRO A 115 -1.85 10.59 6.68
CA PRO A 115 -1.71 11.42 7.88
C PRO A 115 -0.77 12.59 7.61
N ASP A 116 -0.66 13.52 8.56
CA ASP A 116 0.35 14.57 8.45
C ASP A 116 1.74 13.94 8.59
N ILE A 117 2.51 13.99 7.50
CA ILE A 117 3.86 13.42 7.43
C ILE A 117 4.82 14.47 6.87
N PRO A 118 6.12 14.43 7.25
CA PRO A 118 7.09 15.33 6.67
C PRO A 118 7.14 15.18 5.14
N LYS A 119 7.05 16.31 4.42
CA LYS A 119 7.01 16.37 2.93
C LYS A 119 8.04 15.47 2.23
N LYS A 120 9.25 15.39 2.79
CA LYS A 120 10.34 14.55 2.26
C LYS A 120 10.03 13.05 2.19
N TYR A 121 8.99 12.57 2.89
CA TYR A 121 8.57 11.17 2.90
C TYR A 121 7.31 10.90 2.08
N GLU A 122 6.61 11.94 1.58
CA GLU A 122 5.36 11.76 0.83
C GLU A 122 5.57 10.97 -0.46
N VAL A 123 6.72 11.17 -1.12
CA VAL A 123 7.08 10.40 -2.32
C VAL A 123 7.25 8.90 -2.03
N CYS A 124 7.65 8.54 -0.80
CA CYS A 124 7.72 7.14 -0.38
C CYS A 124 6.32 6.56 -0.13
N VAL A 125 5.39 7.32 0.43
CA VAL A 125 3.97 6.90 0.53
C VAL A 125 3.38 6.68 -0.86
N LEU A 126 3.62 7.62 -1.79
CA LEU A 126 3.19 7.47 -3.19
C LEU A 126 3.79 6.20 -3.82
N ALA A 127 5.07 5.92 -3.58
CA ALA A 127 5.73 4.72 -4.10
C ALA A 127 5.04 3.43 -3.60
N GLY A 128 4.75 3.33 -2.30
CA GLY A 128 4.04 2.18 -1.75
C GLY A 128 2.65 2.01 -2.35
N LEU A 129 1.90 3.11 -2.48
CA LEU A 129 0.56 3.07 -3.07
C LEU A 129 0.57 2.65 -4.55
N LEU A 130 1.55 3.12 -5.33
CA LEU A 130 1.68 2.74 -6.75
C LEU A 130 2.18 1.31 -6.94
N ASP A 131 2.99 0.78 -6.01
CA ASP A 131 3.45 -0.60 -6.08
C ASP A 131 2.33 -1.62 -5.85
N THR A 132 1.27 -1.25 -5.10
CA THR A 132 0.06 -2.07 -4.91
C THR A 132 -0.99 -1.79 -5.98
N ASP A 133 -1.53 -0.56 -6.00
CA ASP A 133 -2.74 -0.21 -6.75
C ASP A 133 -2.41 0.32 -8.15
N GLY A 134 -1.16 0.67 -8.40
CA GLY A 134 -0.70 1.13 -9.71
C GLY A 134 -0.77 0.01 -10.74
N GLY A 135 -1.28 0.31 -11.93
CA GLY A 135 -1.55 -0.67 -12.97
C GLY A 135 -1.56 -0.08 -14.36
N LYS A 136 -1.63 -1.01 -15.33
CA LYS A 136 -1.69 -0.70 -16.76
C LYS A 136 -3.05 -0.09 -17.12
N LYS A 137 -3.03 1.00 -17.88
CA LYS A 137 -4.19 1.55 -18.59
C LYS A 137 -3.77 1.88 -20.03
N GLY A 138 -3.96 0.95 -20.96
CA GLY A 138 -3.45 1.09 -22.34
C GLY A 138 -1.92 1.27 -22.35
N HIS A 139 -1.45 2.39 -22.89
CA HIS A 139 -0.04 2.82 -22.88
C HIS A 139 0.29 3.78 -21.73
N SER A 140 -0.51 3.79 -20.66
CA SER A 140 -0.32 4.65 -19.49
C SER A 140 -0.25 3.81 -18.21
N PHE A 141 0.24 4.43 -17.15
CA PHE A 141 0.28 3.82 -15.82
C PHE A 141 -0.50 4.67 -14.83
N GLY A 142 -1.31 4.05 -13.98
CA GLY A 142 -2.14 4.80 -13.05
C GLY A 142 -2.83 3.90 -12.06
N PHE A 143 -3.69 4.47 -11.24
CA PHE A 143 -4.49 3.72 -10.28
C PHE A 143 -5.89 4.32 -10.20
N THR A 144 -6.79 3.59 -9.55
CA THR A 144 -8.17 4.05 -9.30
C THR A 144 -8.46 3.90 -7.82
N THR A 145 -9.01 4.94 -7.19
CA THR A 145 -9.37 4.91 -5.77
C THR A 145 -10.76 5.49 -5.54
N ALA A 146 -11.49 4.97 -4.57
CA ALA A 146 -12.75 5.58 -4.12
C ALA A 146 -12.53 6.69 -3.07
N SER A 147 -11.30 6.92 -2.63
CA SER A 147 -10.96 7.98 -1.68
C SER A 147 -10.58 9.26 -2.41
N LYS A 148 -11.42 10.30 -2.29
CA LYS A 148 -11.10 11.65 -2.76
C LYS A 148 -9.82 12.21 -2.12
N TYR A 149 -9.51 11.79 -0.89
CA TYR A 149 -8.33 12.24 -0.15
C TYR A 149 -7.05 11.65 -0.73
N LEU A 150 -7.05 10.34 -1.04
CA LEU A 150 -5.92 9.70 -1.71
C LEU A 150 -5.72 10.25 -3.13
N ALA A 151 -6.80 10.46 -3.87
CA ALA A 151 -6.72 11.07 -5.19
C ALA A 151 -6.08 12.46 -5.13
N SER A 152 -6.54 13.31 -4.20
CA SER A 152 -6.00 14.67 -4.02
C SER A 152 -4.54 14.65 -3.56
N PHE A 153 -4.17 13.72 -2.68
CA PHE A 153 -2.78 13.49 -2.28
C PHE A 153 -1.90 13.19 -3.49
N CYS A 154 -2.25 12.19 -4.29
CA CYS A 154 -1.42 11.80 -5.45
C CYS A 154 -1.30 12.91 -6.48
N LYS A 155 -2.40 13.61 -6.78
CA LYS A 155 -2.41 14.78 -7.69
C LYS A 155 -1.40 15.84 -7.23
N ARG A 156 -1.47 16.26 -5.97
CA ARG A 156 -0.55 17.25 -5.40
C ARG A 156 0.91 16.82 -5.51
N ILE A 157 1.21 15.54 -5.25
CA ILE A 157 2.58 15.03 -5.38
C ILE A 157 3.02 15.09 -6.84
N PHE A 158 2.19 14.64 -7.79
CA PHE A 158 2.52 14.74 -9.22
C PHE A 158 2.73 16.19 -9.68
N ASP A 159 1.85 17.12 -9.25
CA ASP A 159 1.98 18.56 -9.53
C ASP A 159 3.30 19.11 -8.98
N SER A 160 3.69 18.73 -7.75
CA SER A 160 4.94 19.18 -7.11
C SER A 160 6.22 18.75 -7.83
N PHE A 161 6.12 17.71 -8.66
CA PHE A 161 7.23 17.17 -9.45
C PHE A 161 7.07 17.40 -10.96
N SER A 162 6.10 18.23 -11.37
CA SER A 162 5.82 18.51 -12.78
C SER A 162 5.61 17.24 -13.62
N ILE A 163 4.98 16.22 -13.03
CA ILE A 163 4.56 14.98 -13.69
C ILE A 163 3.15 15.21 -14.22
N LYS A 164 2.96 15.21 -15.55
CA LYS A 164 1.63 15.35 -16.12
C LYS A 164 0.83 14.06 -15.90
N TYR A 165 -0.42 14.22 -15.48
CA TYR A 165 -1.37 13.14 -15.32
C TYR A 165 -2.72 13.54 -15.89
N ASN A 166 -3.51 12.53 -16.22
CA ASN A 166 -4.92 12.67 -16.53
C ASN A 166 -5.74 12.27 -15.30
N TYR A 167 -6.82 13.00 -15.04
CA TYR A 167 -7.73 12.74 -13.94
C TYR A 167 -9.14 12.58 -14.50
N CYS A 168 -9.74 11.42 -14.27
CA CYS A 168 -11.08 11.09 -14.76
C CYS A 168 -11.90 10.49 -13.61
N PRO A 169 -12.72 11.28 -12.91
CA PRO A 169 -13.69 10.75 -11.97
C PRO A 169 -14.85 10.10 -12.72
N TRP A 170 -15.36 8.97 -12.24
CA TRP A 170 -16.52 8.28 -12.82
C TRP A 170 -17.38 7.66 -11.73
N ILE A 171 -18.65 7.37 -12.04
CA ILE A 171 -19.61 6.81 -11.07
C ILE A 171 -19.79 5.32 -11.34
N TYR A 172 -19.69 4.50 -10.30
CA TYR A 172 -19.93 3.06 -10.34
C TYR A 172 -20.68 2.62 -9.09
N ASN A 173 -21.81 1.93 -9.26
CA ASN A 173 -22.67 1.47 -8.15
C ASN A 173 -22.98 2.58 -7.13
N GLY A 174 -23.25 3.80 -7.62
CA GLY A 174 -23.54 4.97 -6.79
C GLY A 174 -22.32 5.64 -6.12
N TRP A 175 -21.11 5.16 -6.39
CA TRP A 175 -19.88 5.71 -5.82
C TRP A 175 -19.03 6.42 -6.86
N THR A 176 -18.43 7.56 -6.49
CA THR A 176 -17.41 8.22 -7.30
C THR A 176 -16.06 7.52 -7.13
N TYR A 177 -15.50 7.07 -8.23
CA TYR A 177 -14.14 6.56 -8.32
C TYR A 177 -13.25 7.57 -9.03
N HIS A 178 -12.06 7.77 -8.49
CA HIS A 178 -11.08 8.72 -8.95
C HIS A 178 -9.97 7.98 -9.68
N GLN A 179 -9.96 8.05 -11.01
CA GLN A 179 -8.91 7.46 -11.82
C GLN A 179 -7.84 8.49 -12.14
N ILE A 180 -6.59 8.17 -11.84
CA ILE A 180 -5.43 9.01 -12.14
C ILE A 180 -4.43 8.18 -12.93
N TYR A 181 -3.99 8.67 -14.10
CA TYR A 181 -3.00 7.98 -14.92
C TYR A 181 -1.99 8.93 -15.56
N ILE A 182 -0.75 8.50 -15.57
CA ILE A 182 0.43 9.19 -16.09
C ILE A 182 0.64 8.74 -17.53
N SER A 183 0.82 9.71 -18.41
CA SER A 183 1.08 9.45 -19.83
C SER A 183 2.43 8.76 -20.00
N ARG A 184 2.61 7.95 -21.06
CA ARG A 184 3.91 7.31 -21.36
C ARG A 184 5.08 8.30 -21.36
N TYR A 185 4.84 9.53 -21.81
CA TYR A 185 5.87 10.57 -21.93
C TYR A 185 6.40 11.06 -20.56
N ASP A 186 5.62 10.92 -19.49
CA ASP A 186 6.01 11.33 -18.14
C ASP A 186 6.44 10.16 -17.25
N VAL A 187 6.37 8.92 -17.73
CA VAL A 187 6.79 7.74 -16.95
C VAL A 187 8.28 7.74 -16.63
N CYS A 188 9.11 8.24 -17.53
CA CYS A 188 10.54 8.45 -17.25
C CYS A 188 10.78 9.36 -16.04
N LYS A 189 9.96 10.41 -15.88
CA LYS A 189 10.05 11.30 -14.70
C LYS A 189 9.59 10.57 -13.44
N LEU A 190 8.48 9.84 -13.53
CA LEU A 190 7.97 9.03 -12.43
C LEU A 190 9.05 8.06 -11.91
N LEU A 191 9.70 7.29 -12.80
CA LEU A 191 10.74 6.33 -12.44
C LEU A 191 11.99 6.97 -11.82
N LYS A 192 12.29 8.23 -12.15
CA LYS A 192 13.42 8.97 -11.57
C LYS A 192 13.12 9.48 -10.16
N ILE A 193 11.86 9.82 -9.88
CA ILE A 193 11.45 10.52 -8.66
C ILE A 193 10.88 9.56 -7.61
N VAL A 194 10.07 8.59 -8.04
CA VAL A 194 9.31 7.71 -7.15
C VAL A 194 10.09 6.41 -6.92
N PRO A 195 10.51 6.12 -5.68
CA PRO A 195 11.35 4.96 -5.38
C PRO A 195 10.51 3.67 -5.26
N LEU A 196 9.95 3.23 -6.39
CA LEU A 196 9.21 1.98 -6.50
C LEU A 196 10.11 0.77 -6.16
N ARG A 197 9.51 -0.28 -5.59
CA ARG A 197 10.19 -1.54 -5.25
C ARG A 197 9.53 -2.77 -5.89
N ASN A 198 8.32 -2.65 -6.45
CA ASN A 198 7.69 -3.77 -7.15
C ASN A 198 8.33 -3.96 -8.55
N LYS A 199 9.17 -4.99 -8.69
CA LYS A 199 9.91 -5.30 -9.94
C LYS A 199 8.99 -5.46 -11.14
N HIS A 200 7.80 -6.04 -10.97
CA HIS A 200 6.82 -6.20 -12.06
C HIS A 200 6.33 -4.84 -12.58
N LYS A 201 6.04 -3.91 -11.67
CA LYS A 201 5.61 -2.55 -12.03
C LYS A 201 6.75 -1.78 -12.68
N ILE A 202 7.95 -1.86 -12.11
CA ILE A 202 9.14 -1.20 -12.66
C ILE A 202 9.44 -1.71 -14.08
N SER A 203 9.40 -3.02 -14.30
CA SER A 203 9.61 -3.64 -15.61
C SER A 203 8.60 -3.13 -16.64
N TYR A 204 7.31 -3.09 -16.26
CA TYR A 204 6.26 -2.54 -17.11
C TYR A 204 6.47 -1.04 -17.42
N LEU A 205 6.81 -0.24 -16.41
CA LEU A 205 7.07 1.19 -16.61
C LEU A 205 8.27 1.44 -17.53
N LYS A 206 9.31 0.61 -17.44
CA LYS A 206 10.46 0.67 -18.36
C LYS A 206 10.07 0.33 -19.80
N SER A 207 9.20 -0.66 -20.01
CA SER A 207 8.80 -1.06 -21.36
C SER A 207 7.90 -0.02 -22.06
N ILE A 208 7.11 0.75 -21.31
CA ILE A 208 6.36 1.88 -21.89
C ILE A 208 7.23 3.12 -22.09
N ALA A 209 8.26 3.30 -21.26
CA ALA A 209 9.22 4.40 -21.38
C ALA A 209 10.13 4.25 -22.61
N SER A 210 10.49 3.03 -23.01
CA SER A 210 11.35 2.79 -24.18
C SER A 210 10.68 3.03 -25.53
N VAL A 211 9.35 3.19 -25.55
CA VAL A 211 8.54 3.40 -26.76
C VAL A 211 8.11 4.88 -26.92
N ALA A 212 8.43 5.72 -25.94
CA ALA A 212 8.05 7.13 -25.88
C ALA A 212 9.18 8.03 -26.39
#